data_AF-A0A397MJP7-F1
#
_entry.id   AF-A0A397MJP7-F1
#
_cell.length_a   1.000
_cell.length_b   1.000
_cell.length_c   1.000
_cell.angle_alpha   90.00
_cell.angle_beta   90.00
_cell.angle_gamma   90.00
#
_symmetry.space_group_name_H-M   'P 1'
#
loop_
_entity.id
_entity.type
_entity.pdbx_description
1 polymer ?
#
loop_
_entity_poly.entity_id
_entity_poly.type
_entity_poly.pdbx_seq_one_letter_code
_entity_poly.pdbx_strand_id
1 'polypeptide(L)'
;MPQRILLIAPLIALLAGCETSLLGSTLVGCAARVEPLLLPEHLPDGKVGAPYTQSIEVTNASTPVHGFYVSDKTPLPKGLRIDHQDREAKALILGTPTQAGSHEIRISVGTYGTQCAGLQAERTYNLRIVE
;
A
#
# COMPACT_ATOMS: atom_id res chain seq x y z
N MET A 1 -8.33 -59.01 -26.93
CA MET A 1 -7.72 -58.96 -25.57
C MET A 1 -6.85 -57.71 -25.50
N PRO A 2 -6.93 -56.92 -24.42
CA PRO A 2 -6.67 -55.47 -24.44
C PRO A 2 -5.22 -55.15 -24.09
N GLN A 3 -4.54 -54.40 -24.96
CA GLN A 3 -3.18 -53.92 -24.73
C GLN A 3 -3.07 -52.51 -25.30
N ARG A 4 -3.61 -51.50 -24.59
CA ARG A 4 -3.47 -50.08 -24.98
C ARG A 4 -3.72 -49.05 -23.88
N ILE A 5 -3.62 -49.42 -22.60
CA ILE A 5 -3.84 -48.50 -21.47
C ILE A 5 -2.67 -48.64 -20.50
N LEU A 6 -1.46 -48.20 -20.90
CA LEU A 6 -0.29 -48.24 -19.99
C LEU A 6 0.69 -47.08 -20.20
N LEU A 7 0.19 -45.89 -20.59
CA LEU A 7 1.01 -44.68 -20.74
C LEU A 7 0.43 -43.44 -20.03
N ILE A 8 -0.63 -43.58 -19.22
CA ILE A 8 -1.35 -42.44 -18.64
C ILE A 8 -1.00 -42.23 -17.15
N ALA A 9 -0.57 -43.28 -16.44
CA ALA A 9 -0.24 -43.22 -15.01
C ALA A 9 0.94 -42.31 -14.63
N PRO A 10 2.09 -42.27 -15.36
CA PRO A 10 3.20 -41.38 -14.98
C PRO A 10 2.90 -39.91 -15.27
N LEU A 11 2.02 -39.62 -16.24
CA LEU A 11 1.63 -38.25 -16.60
C LEU A 11 0.74 -37.61 -15.52
N ILE A 12 -0.15 -38.39 -14.90
CA ILE A 12 -1.03 -37.94 -13.82
C ILE A 12 -0.22 -37.65 -12.54
N ALA A 13 0.83 -38.43 -12.25
CA ALA A 13 1.70 -38.22 -11.09
C ALA A 13 2.57 -36.95 -11.23
N LEU A 14 3.04 -36.63 -12.45
CA LEU A 14 3.75 -35.37 -12.71
C LEU A 14 2.84 -34.13 -12.57
N LEU A 15 1.57 -34.23 -12.98
CA LEU A 15 0.59 -33.14 -12.87
C LEU A 15 0.27 -32.81 -11.41
N ALA A 16 0.01 -33.82 -10.57
CA ALA A 16 -0.27 -33.62 -9.14
C ALA A 16 0.94 -33.08 -8.34
N GLY A 17 2.17 -33.44 -8.75
CA GLY A 17 3.40 -32.89 -8.15
C GLY A 17 3.60 -31.40 -8.47
N CYS A 18 3.16 -30.96 -9.65
CA CYS A 18 3.25 -29.56 -10.06
C CYS A 18 2.25 -28.66 -9.29
N GLU A 19 1.04 -29.15 -9.04
CA GLU A 19 0.01 -28.41 -8.30
C GLU A 19 0.38 -28.20 -6.82
N THR A 20 0.94 -29.22 -6.18
CA THR A 20 1.37 -29.14 -4.77
C THR A 20 2.62 -28.29 -4.56
N SER A 21 3.55 -28.29 -5.53
CA SER A 21 4.75 -27.42 -5.49
C SER A 21 4.44 -25.95 -5.81
N LEU A 22 3.50 -25.66 -6.71
CA LEU A 22 3.02 -24.29 -6.94
C LEU A 22 2.23 -23.73 -5.74
N LEU A 23 1.37 -24.52 -5.11
CA LEU A 23 0.60 -24.08 -3.94
C LEU A 23 1.48 -23.89 -2.70
N GLY A 24 2.48 -24.75 -2.49
CA GLY A 24 3.40 -24.62 -1.35
C GLY A 24 4.31 -23.38 -1.44
N SER A 25 4.86 -23.10 -2.62
CA SER A 25 5.77 -21.97 -2.84
C SER A 25 5.07 -20.60 -2.81
N THR A 26 3.82 -20.54 -3.25
CA THR A 26 3.02 -19.29 -3.22
C THR A 26 2.66 -18.86 -1.81
N LEU A 27 2.23 -19.78 -0.93
CA LEU A 27 1.87 -19.47 0.46
C LEU A 27 3.06 -18.95 1.28
N VAL A 28 4.24 -19.55 1.11
CA VAL A 28 5.47 -19.09 1.79
C VAL A 28 5.88 -17.70 1.29
N GLY A 29 5.77 -17.43 -0.02
CA GLY A 29 6.09 -16.13 -0.60
C GLY A 29 5.13 -15.00 -0.17
N CYS A 30 3.85 -15.29 0.08
CA CYS A 30 2.91 -14.29 0.58
C CYS A 30 3.21 -13.90 2.04
N ALA A 31 3.53 -14.88 2.89
CA ALA A 31 3.76 -14.67 4.32
C ALA A 31 5.09 -13.97 4.61
N ALA A 32 6.08 -14.09 3.72
CA ALA A 32 7.40 -13.48 3.88
C ALA A 32 7.50 -12.03 3.37
N ARG A 33 6.38 -11.41 2.94
CA ARG A 33 6.39 -10.03 2.43
C ARG A 33 6.65 -9.04 3.56
N VAL A 34 7.51 -8.07 3.28
CA VAL A 34 7.75 -6.93 4.18
C VAL A 34 6.58 -5.97 4.09
N GLU A 35 6.09 -5.50 5.23
CA GLU A 35 4.98 -4.54 5.28
C GLU A 35 5.42 -3.17 4.74
N PRO A 36 4.59 -2.50 3.92
CA PRO A 36 4.92 -1.18 3.42
C PRO A 36 5.04 -0.16 4.56
N LEU A 37 5.91 0.82 4.40
CA LEU A 37 6.12 1.88 5.39
C LEU A 37 6.00 3.25 4.72
N LEU A 38 5.15 4.11 5.27
CA LEU A 38 5.07 5.50 4.82
C LEU A 38 6.28 6.27 5.33
N LEU A 39 6.76 7.28 4.61
CA LEU A 39 7.79 8.23 5.05
C LEU A 39 7.43 9.63 4.53
N PRO A 40 7.81 10.72 5.22
CA PRO A 40 8.56 10.77 6.48
C PRO A 40 7.73 10.29 7.70
N GLU A 41 8.36 10.15 8.86
CA GLU A 41 7.68 9.82 10.14
C GLU A 41 6.90 11.00 10.72
N HIS A 42 7.36 12.21 10.43
CA HIS A 42 6.75 13.44 10.89
C HIS A 42 6.60 14.40 9.72
N LEU A 43 5.50 15.16 9.74
CA LEU A 43 5.26 16.23 8.79
C LEU A 43 5.84 17.53 9.35
N PRO A 44 6.49 18.35 8.52
CA PRO A 44 6.91 19.68 8.94
C PRO A 44 5.68 20.54 9.25
N ASP A 45 5.86 21.54 10.10
CA ASP A 45 4.81 22.49 10.44
C ASP A 45 4.38 23.28 9.19
N GLY A 46 3.08 23.46 9.02
CA GLY A 46 2.50 24.35 8.02
C GLY A 46 2.16 25.73 8.61
N LYS A 47 1.89 26.72 7.76
CA LYS A 47 1.50 28.07 8.17
C LYS A 47 0.20 28.49 7.49
N VAL A 48 -0.72 29.12 8.23
CA VAL A 48 -1.99 29.61 7.68
C VAL A 48 -1.73 30.56 6.50
N GLY A 49 -2.44 30.34 5.40
CA GLY A 49 -2.34 31.19 4.20
C GLY A 49 -1.08 30.98 3.37
N ALA A 50 -0.11 30.19 3.83
CA ALA A 50 1.09 29.85 3.07
C ALA A 50 0.90 28.54 2.28
N PRO A 51 1.45 28.43 1.05
CA PRO A 51 1.48 27.17 0.33
C PRO A 51 2.22 26.09 1.14
N TYR A 52 1.60 24.93 1.24
CA TYR A 52 2.18 23.74 1.85
C TYR A 52 2.30 22.66 0.78
N THR A 53 3.43 21.97 0.73
CA THR A 53 3.67 20.83 -0.16
C THR A 53 4.63 19.87 0.53
N GLN A 54 4.14 18.67 0.82
CA GLN A 54 4.94 17.63 1.46
C GLN A 54 4.73 16.31 0.75
N SER A 55 5.82 15.61 0.45
CA SER A 55 5.76 14.27 -0.15
C SER A 55 5.63 13.21 0.93
N ILE A 56 4.75 12.23 0.68
CA ILE A 56 4.64 10.97 1.40
C ILE A 56 5.07 9.85 0.44
N GLU A 57 6.04 9.05 0.84
CA GLU A 57 6.58 7.93 0.07
C GLU A 57 6.30 6.62 0.78
N VAL A 58 5.84 5.62 0.03
CA VAL A 58 5.66 4.25 0.51
C VAL A 58 6.89 3.45 0.14
N THR A 59 7.65 3.05 1.16
CA THR A 59 8.80 2.15 1.06
C THR A 59 8.38 0.71 1.33
N ASN A 60 9.22 -0.26 0.93
CA ASN A 60 8.96 -1.70 1.07
C ASN A 60 7.69 -2.22 0.35
N ALA A 61 7.06 -1.42 -0.50
CA ALA A 61 5.96 -1.86 -1.34
C ALA A 61 6.46 -2.83 -2.42
N SER A 62 6.12 -4.12 -2.30
CA SER A 62 6.47 -5.15 -3.29
C SER A 62 5.67 -5.04 -4.60
N THR A 63 4.61 -4.25 -4.60
CA THR A 63 3.69 -4.02 -5.72
C THR A 63 3.30 -2.53 -5.75
N PRO A 64 2.85 -2.00 -6.90
CA PRO A 64 2.48 -0.59 -7.00
C PRO A 64 1.38 -0.20 -6.00
N VAL A 65 1.40 1.04 -5.53
CA VAL A 65 0.39 1.59 -4.62
C VAL A 65 -0.86 1.96 -5.43
N HIS A 66 -2.01 1.48 -5.00
CA HIS A 66 -3.29 1.73 -5.68
C HIS A 66 -4.03 2.95 -5.11
N GLY A 67 -3.63 3.43 -3.93
CA GLY A 67 -4.27 4.61 -3.35
C GLY A 67 -3.71 5.03 -2.00
N PHE A 68 -3.92 6.32 -1.71
CA PHE A 68 -3.77 6.93 -0.40
C PHE A 68 -5.15 7.41 0.07
N TYR A 69 -5.52 7.03 1.30
CA TYR A 69 -6.84 7.24 1.87
C TYR A 69 -6.69 7.99 3.19
N VAL A 70 -7.34 9.16 3.28
CA VAL A 70 -7.40 9.94 4.52
C VAL A 70 -8.66 9.55 5.29
N SER A 71 -8.54 9.33 6.60
CA SER A 71 -9.71 8.99 7.43
C SER A 71 -10.65 10.19 7.60
N ASP A 72 -11.95 9.96 7.47
CA ASP A 72 -12.97 10.98 7.78
C ASP A 72 -13.01 11.38 9.26
N LYS A 73 -12.50 10.52 10.16
CA LYS A 73 -12.44 10.80 11.61
C LYS A 73 -11.27 11.73 11.97
N THR A 74 -10.19 11.65 11.20
CA THR A 74 -8.96 12.42 11.37
C THR A 74 -8.54 12.99 10.01
N PRO A 75 -9.31 13.96 9.48
CA PRO A 75 -9.12 14.48 8.14
C PRO A 75 -7.91 15.43 8.06
N LEU A 76 -7.47 15.72 6.84
CA LEU A 76 -6.51 16.80 6.58
C LEU A 76 -7.07 18.16 7.03
N PRO A 77 -6.22 19.09 7.51
CA PRO A 77 -6.62 20.48 7.77
C PRO A 77 -7.30 21.11 6.55
N LYS A 78 -8.27 21.98 6.80
CA LYS A 78 -8.99 22.70 5.74
C LYS A 78 -8.02 23.41 4.80
N GLY A 79 -8.23 23.21 3.50
CA GLY A 79 -7.39 23.78 2.44
C GLY A 79 -6.21 22.90 2.01
N LEU A 80 -5.98 21.77 2.70
CA LEU A 80 -5.04 20.73 2.27
C LEU A 80 -5.78 19.55 1.63
N ARG A 81 -5.13 18.89 0.69
CA ARG A 81 -5.58 17.63 0.07
C ARG A 81 -4.39 16.72 -0.17
N ILE A 82 -4.68 15.44 -0.40
CA ILE A 82 -3.70 14.49 -0.92
C ILE A 82 -3.90 14.32 -2.43
N ASP A 83 -2.81 14.32 -3.17
CA ASP A 83 -2.77 14.04 -4.60
C ASP A 83 -1.86 12.83 -4.84
N HIS A 84 -2.41 11.82 -5.49
CA HIS A 84 -1.76 10.55 -5.75
C HIS A 84 -2.10 10.12 -7.17
N GLN A 85 -1.08 9.66 -7.89
CA GLN A 85 -1.23 9.07 -9.22
C GLN A 85 -1.25 7.55 -9.07
N ASP A 86 -2.19 6.89 -9.73
CA ASP A 86 -2.30 5.42 -9.65
C ASP A 86 -0.96 4.75 -9.99
N ARG A 87 -0.61 3.73 -9.21
CA ARG A 87 0.65 2.96 -9.28
C ARG A 87 1.92 3.69 -8.84
N GLU A 88 1.86 4.97 -8.48
CA GLU A 88 3.02 5.66 -7.92
C GLU A 88 3.18 5.35 -6.43
N ALA A 89 4.42 5.13 -5.98
CA ALA A 89 4.70 4.91 -4.57
C ALA A 89 4.67 6.22 -3.73
N LYS A 90 4.44 7.36 -4.37
CA LYS A 90 4.49 8.69 -3.74
C LYS A 90 3.18 9.44 -3.91
N ALA A 91 2.78 10.15 -2.87
CA ALA A 91 1.70 11.13 -2.90
C ALA A 91 2.20 12.48 -2.37
N LEU A 92 1.48 13.54 -2.71
CA LEU A 92 1.75 14.89 -2.21
C LEU A 92 0.58 15.33 -1.33
N ILE A 93 0.87 15.80 -0.12
CA ILE A 93 -0.05 16.63 0.65
C ILE A 93 0.20 18.07 0.23
N LEU A 94 -0.78 18.71 -0.39
CA LEU A 94 -0.62 20.06 -0.92
C LEU A 94 -1.86 20.94 -0.77
N GLY A 95 -1.63 22.26 -0.79
CA GLY A 95 -2.66 23.28 -0.69
C GLY A 95 -2.24 24.42 0.23
N THR A 96 -3.22 25.12 0.77
CA THR A 96 -3.01 26.27 1.65
C THR A 96 -3.89 26.09 2.88
N PRO A 97 -3.33 25.80 4.06
CA PRO A 97 -4.12 25.57 5.25
C PRO A 97 -4.77 26.89 5.71
N THR A 98 -6.02 26.81 6.16
CA THR A 98 -6.80 28.01 6.52
C THR A 98 -7.06 28.15 8.02
N GLN A 99 -6.63 27.18 8.82
CA GLN A 99 -6.89 27.15 10.26
C GLN A 99 -5.64 26.68 11.01
N ALA A 100 -5.20 27.47 11.99
CA ALA A 100 -4.11 27.11 12.88
C ALA A 100 -4.58 26.06 13.90
N GLY A 101 -3.66 25.23 14.37
CA GLY A 101 -3.94 24.17 15.33
C GLY A 101 -3.04 22.94 15.16
N SER A 102 -3.19 21.99 16.08
CA SER A 102 -2.61 20.66 15.94
C SER A 102 -3.66 19.71 15.40
N HIS A 103 -3.37 19.05 14.28
CA HIS A 103 -4.29 18.15 13.59
C HIS A 103 -3.72 16.73 13.58
N GLU A 104 -4.44 15.80 14.19
CA GLU A 104 -4.18 14.38 14.02
C GLU A 104 -4.77 13.94 12.67
N ILE A 105 -3.95 13.34 11.81
CA ILE A 105 -4.31 12.90 10.47
C ILE A 105 -3.94 11.44 10.32
N ARG A 106 -4.90 10.57 9.98
CA ARG A 106 -4.60 9.16 9.66
C ARG A 106 -4.64 8.95 8.15
N ILE A 107 -3.52 8.48 7.61
CA ILE A 107 -3.37 8.11 6.20
C ILE A 107 -3.17 6.60 6.13
N SER A 108 -4.03 5.93 5.38
CA SER A 108 -3.90 4.51 5.03
C SER A 108 -3.53 4.40 3.55
N VAL A 109 -2.68 3.46 3.21
CA VAL A 109 -2.29 3.15 1.83
C VAL A 109 -2.56 1.68 1.55
N GLY A 110 -2.83 1.38 0.29
CA GLY A 110 -2.95 0.01 -0.15
C GLY A 110 -2.12 -0.23 -1.41
N THR A 111 -1.58 -1.43 -1.53
CA THR A 111 -0.85 -1.88 -2.73
C THR A 111 -1.71 -2.84 -3.56
N TYR A 112 -1.38 -3.00 -4.83
CA TYR A 112 -2.04 -4.00 -5.67
C TYR A 112 -1.67 -5.43 -5.23
N GLY A 113 -2.61 -6.35 -5.36
CA GLY A 113 -2.34 -7.78 -5.25
C GLY A 113 -1.72 -8.33 -6.54
N THR A 114 -1.02 -9.47 -6.43
CA THR A 114 -0.63 -10.31 -7.56
C THR A 114 -1.17 -11.71 -7.32
N GLN A 115 -0.30 -12.68 -7.03
CA GLN A 115 -0.67 -14.03 -6.55
C GLN A 115 -1.14 -14.06 -5.08
N CYS A 116 -1.03 -12.93 -4.37
CA CYS A 116 -1.54 -12.73 -3.01
C CYS A 116 -2.32 -11.41 -2.95
N ALA A 117 -3.14 -11.25 -1.91
CA ALA A 117 -3.79 -9.98 -1.62
C ALA A 117 -2.77 -8.82 -1.53
N GLY A 118 -3.24 -7.62 -1.87
CA GLY A 118 -2.47 -6.38 -1.68
C GLY A 118 -2.15 -6.17 -0.20
N LEU A 119 -1.06 -5.47 0.06
CA LEU A 119 -0.69 -5.08 1.43
C LEU A 119 -1.33 -3.73 1.76
N GLN A 120 -1.49 -3.49 3.05
CA GLN A 120 -1.94 -2.22 3.57
C GLN A 120 -0.88 -1.70 4.54
N ALA A 121 -0.80 -0.38 4.66
CA ALA A 121 -0.03 0.26 5.70
C ALA A 121 -0.76 1.53 6.14
N GLU A 122 -0.49 1.97 7.34
CA GLU A 122 -1.09 3.19 7.85
C GLU A 122 -0.13 3.99 8.71
N ARG A 123 -0.37 5.29 8.77
CA ARG A 123 0.32 6.18 9.68
C ARG A 123 -0.59 7.29 10.16
N THR A 124 -0.48 7.57 11.45
CA THR A 124 -1.05 8.76 12.07
C THR A 124 0.03 9.84 12.18
N TYR A 125 -0.26 11.02 11.66
CA TYR A 125 0.59 12.21 11.72
C TYR A 125 -0.02 13.25 12.65
N ASN A 126 0.82 13.98 13.36
CA ASN A 126 0.44 15.21 14.05
C ASN A 126 0.98 16.40 13.27
N LEU A 127 0.13 17.00 12.44
CA LEU A 127 0.48 18.19 11.66
C LEU A 127 0.12 19.44 12.45
N ARG A 128 1.13 20.27 12.74
CA ARG A 128 0.91 21.58 13.33
C ARG A 128 0.77 22.63 12.24
N ILE A 129 -0.28 23.43 12.31
CA ILE A 129 -0.45 24.64 11.52
C ILE A 129 -0.28 25.85 12.44
N VAL A 130 0.70 26.69 12.14
CA VAL A 130 0.97 27.95 12.85
C VAL A 130 0.30 29.12 12.14
N GLU A 131 0.11 30.23 12.85
CA GLU A 131 -0.38 31.50 12.28
C GLU A 131 0.63 32.15 11.33
#